data_AF-A0A8J2L0N4-F1
#
_entry.id   AF-A0A8J2L0N4-F1
#
_cell.length_a   1.000
_cell.length_b   1.000
_cell.length_c   1.000
_cell.angle_alpha   90.00
_cell.angle_beta   90.00
_cell.angle_gamma   90.00
#
_symmetry.space_group_name_H-M   'P 1'
#
loop_
_entity.id
_entity.type
_entity.pdbx_description
1 polymer ?
#
loop_
_entity_poly.entity_id
_entity_poly.type
_entity_poly.pdbx_seq_one_letter_code
_entity_poly.pdbx_strand_id
1 'polypeptide(L)'
;MALTPERVTKRNVTSCKFPIESNEYTFRDAIIYALGIGFSTKDECGLRYLYENSKDFQVFPLFGIMVAGPSVINLLALPGLKIKQERVLHLEQYFEQHRPLPPQAKVSNQVEVVDVLDRKTGSQYIFR
;
A
#
# COMPACT_ATOMS: atom_id res chain seq x y z
N MET A 1 -12.62 5.72 21.76
CA MET A 1 -12.65 4.42 22.47
C MET A 1 -11.62 3.53 21.79
N ALA A 2 -10.56 3.12 22.50
CA ALA A 2 -9.54 2.25 21.93
C ALA A 2 -10.16 0.88 21.59
N LEU A 3 -9.84 0.33 20.42
CA LEU A 3 -10.39 -0.93 19.94
C LEU A 3 -9.84 -2.08 20.79
N THR A 4 -10.72 -2.83 21.47
CA THR A 4 -10.35 -4.16 21.96
C THR A 4 -10.58 -5.18 20.83
N PRO A 5 -9.64 -6.09 20.57
CA PRO A 5 -9.70 -6.98 19.41
C PRO A 5 -10.90 -7.92 19.33
N GLU A 6 -11.62 -8.14 20.43
CA GLU A 6 -12.65 -9.17 20.54
C GLU A 6 -14.01 -8.83 19.87
N ARG A 7 -14.17 -7.64 19.25
CA ARG A 7 -15.48 -7.17 18.74
C ARG A 7 -15.53 -6.74 17.28
N VAL A 8 -14.47 -6.88 16.49
CA VAL A 8 -14.54 -6.52 15.06
C VAL A 8 -15.26 -7.64 14.29
N THR A 9 -16.29 -7.28 13.54
CA THR A 9 -17.14 -8.15 12.73
C THR A 9 -17.35 -7.52 11.35
N LYS A 10 -17.84 -8.29 10.38
CA LYS A 10 -18.24 -7.75 9.07
C LYS A 10 -19.18 -6.54 9.16
N ARG A 11 -20.02 -6.45 10.21
CA ARG A 11 -21.04 -5.41 10.38
C ARG A 11 -20.54 -4.09 10.99
N ASN A 12 -19.37 -4.09 11.64
CA ASN A 12 -18.87 -2.90 12.35
C ASN A 12 -17.43 -2.52 11.99
N VAL A 13 -16.76 -3.30 11.13
CA VAL A 13 -15.37 -3.02 10.74
C VAL A 13 -15.19 -1.67 10.04
N THR A 14 -16.19 -1.21 9.28
CA THR A 14 -16.17 0.10 8.61
C THR A 14 -16.20 1.29 9.58
N SER A 15 -16.64 1.07 10.82
CA SER A 15 -16.63 2.10 11.89
C SER A 15 -15.33 2.11 12.71
N CYS A 16 -14.41 1.16 12.45
CA CYS A 16 -13.17 1.03 13.21
C CYS A 16 -12.13 2.04 12.72
N LYS A 17 -11.42 2.67 13.66
CA LYS A 17 -10.25 3.50 13.36
C LYS A 17 -8.99 2.69 13.59
N PHE A 18 -8.16 2.58 12.55
CA PHE A 18 -6.91 1.86 12.61
C PHE A 18 -5.75 2.79 12.98
N PRO A 19 -4.68 2.25 13.60
CA PRO A 19 -3.52 3.06 13.94
C PRO A 19 -2.89 3.65 12.67
N ILE A 20 -2.42 4.89 12.77
CA ILE A 20 -1.59 5.48 11.73
C ILE A 20 -0.22 4.81 11.84
N GLU A 21 0.24 4.24 10.73
CA GLU A 21 1.56 3.64 10.64
C GLU A 21 2.53 4.59 9.92
N SER A 22 3.82 4.47 10.23
CA SER A 22 4.86 5.26 9.57
C SER A 22 5.79 4.35 8.79
N ASN A 23 5.90 4.59 7.50
CA ASN A 23 6.86 3.93 6.63
C ASN A 23 7.89 4.95 6.13
N GLU A 24 9.05 4.49 5.73
CA GLU A 24 10.09 5.32 5.14
C GLU A 24 10.66 4.63 3.91
N TYR A 25 11.09 5.43 2.94
CA TYR A 25 11.75 4.95 1.75
C TYR A 25 12.80 5.94 1.29
N THR A 26 13.74 5.43 0.51
CA THR A 26 14.80 6.20 -0.13
C THR A 26 14.80 5.97 -1.64
N PHE A 27 15.68 6.68 -2.35
CA PHE A 27 15.85 6.50 -3.80
C PHE A 27 16.25 5.05 -4.13
N ARG A 28 16.95 4.36 -3.22
CA ARG A 28 17.33 2.96 -3.39
C ARG A 28 16.11 2.06 -3.55
N ASP A 29 15.09 2.25 -2.73
CA ASP A 29 13.86 1.44 -2.75
C ASP A 29 13.06 1.71 -4.02
N ALA A 30 12.99 2.98 -4.43
CA ALA A 30 12.36 3.40 -5.68
C ALA A 30 13.08 2.83 -6.92
N ILE A 31 14.41 2.82 -6.94
CA ILE A 31 15.22 2.24 -8.02
C ILE A 31 15.03 0.73 -8.07
N ILE A 32 15.05 0.04 -6.92
CA ILE A 32 14.79 -1.41 -6.86
C ILE A 32 13.40 -1.73 -7.41
N TYR A 33 12.39 -0.94 -7.06
CA TYR A 33 11.05 -1.10 -7.60
C TYR A 33 11.02 -0.87 -9.12
N ALA A 34 11.66 0.18 -9.63
CA ALA A 34 11.74 0.47 -11.05
C ALA A 34 12.40 -0.68 -11.83
N LEU A 35 13.51 -1.24 -11.31
CA LEU A 35 14.12 -2.44 -11.87
C LEU A 35 13.14 -3.64 -11.85
N GLY A 36 12.43 -3.83 -10.73
CA GLY A 36 11.48 -4.92 -10.55
C GLY A 36 10.30 -4.89 -11.53
N ILE A 37 9.89 -3.71 -11.99
CA ILE A 37 8.83 -3.55 -13.01
C ILE A 37 9.36 -3.49 -14.44
N GLY A 38 10.67 -3.66 -14.64
CA GLY A 38 11.28 -3.87 -15.96
C GLY A 38 12.05 -2.70 -16.55
N PHE A 39 12.26 -1.60 -15.83
CA PHE A 39 13.15 -0.53 -16.32
C PHE A 39 14.57 -1.07 -16.48
N SER A 40 15.23 -0.65 -17.55
CA SER A 40 16.60 -1.00 -17.88
C SER A 40 17.45 0.24 -18.11
N THR A 41 18.75 0.14 -17.84
CA THR A 41 19.73 1.18 -18.22
C THR A 41 19.88 1.33 -19.73
N LYS A 42 19.34 0.40 -20.52
CA LYS A 42 19.29 0.46 -21.99
C LYS A 42 18.11 1.28 -22.51
N ASP A 43 17.10 1.53 -21.67
CA ASP A 43 15.95 2.33 -22.06
C ASP A 43 16.37 3.80 -22.15
N GLU A 44 15.92 4.52 -23.17
CA GLU A 44 16.25 5.95 -23.37
C GLU A 44 15.90 6.79 -22.13
N CYS A 45 14.81 6.43 -21.44
CA CYS A 45 14.35 7.07 -20.22
C CYS A 45 14.73 6.31 -18.93
N GLY A 46 15.51 5.24 -19.00
CA GLY A 46 15.79 4.36 -17.87
C GLY A 46 16.51 5.07 -16.73
N LEU A 47 17.54 5.86 -17.05
CA LEU A 47 18.33 6.58 -16.05
C LEU A 47 17.52 7.60 -15.23
N ARG A 48 16.36 8.06 -15.76
CA ARG A 48 15.41 8.89 -15.00
C ARG A 48 14.92 8.21 -13.72
N TYR A 49 14.76 6.89 -13.75
CA TYR A 49 14.22 6.11 -12.63
C TYR A 49 15.27 5.22 -11.95
N LEU A 50 16.44 5.05 -12.58
CA LEU A 50 17.48 4.10 -12.15
C LEU A 50 18.76 4.75 -11.61
N TYR A 51 18.92 6.07 -11.77
CA TYR A 51 20.13 6.76 -11.33
C TYR A 51 19.79 8.01 -10.52
N GLU A 52 20.06 7.94 -9.22
CA GLU A 52 19.73 8.98 -8.24
C GLU A 52 20.42 10.33 -8.48
N ASN A 53 21.55 10.35 -9.21
CA ASN A 53 22.24 11.59 -9.60
C ASN A 53 21.88 12.05 -11.03
N SER A 54 20.89 11.41 -11.68
CA SER A 54 20.32 11.93 -12.92
C SER A 54 19.71 13.31 -12.66
N LYS A 55 19.94 14.26 -13.58
CA LYS A 55 19.37 15.62 -13.48
C LYS A 55 17.84 15.61 -13.39
N ASP A 56 17.23 14.59 -13.98
CA ASP A 56 15.78 14.42 -14.03
C ASP A 56 15.32 13.27 -13.14
N PHE A 57 16.08 12.85 -12.12
CA PHE A 57 15.72 11.70 -11.30
C PHE A 57 14.29 11.82 -10.73
N GLN A 58 13.50 10.77 -10.93
CA GLN A 58 12.10 10.71 -10.48
C GLN A 58 11.81 9.33 -9.89
N VAL A 59 10.95 9.31 -8.88
CA VAL A 59 10.34 8.08 -8.38
C VAL A 59 9.18 7.71 -9.30
N PHE A 60 9.14 6.45 -9.74
CA PHE A 60 8.04 6.00 -10.60
C PHE A 60 6.69 6.11 -9.85
N PRO A 61 5.63 6.69 -10.44
CA PRO A 61 4.41 7.03 -9.69
C PRO A 61 3.79 5.88 -8.88
N LEU A 62 3.72 4.68 -9.47
CA LEU A 62 3.10 3.51 -8.82
C LEU A 62 3.92 2.94 -7.66
N PHE A 63 5.14 3.42 -7.42
CA PHE A 63 5.91 3.08 -6.22
C PHE A 63 5.16 3.45 -4.93
N GLY A 64 4.28 4.45 -4.96
CA GLY A 64 3.45 4.83 -3.82
C GLY A 64 2.61 3.67 -3.25
N ILE A 65 2.22 2.71 -4.10
CA ILE A 65 1.51 1.49 -3.67
C ILE A 65 2.40 0.64 -2.73
N MET A 66 3.71 0.56 -3.02
CA MET A 66 4.65 -0.19 -2.19
C MET A 66 4.88 0.48 -0.83
N VAL A 67 4.84 1.81 -0.77
CA VAL A 67 5.02 2.57 0.48
C VAL A 67 3.84 2.34 1.43
N ALA A 68 2.62 2.13 0.93
CA ALA A 68 1.43 1.86 1.73
C ALA A 68 1.21 0.36 2.03
N GLY A 69 1.80 -0.54 1.22
CA GLY A 69 1.58 -1.99 1.28
C GLY A 69 1.68 -2.64 2.66
N PRO A 70 2.75 -2.39 3.46
CA PRO A 70 2.89 -2.98 4.79
C PRO A 70 1.71 -2.68 5.71
N SER A 71 1.15 -1.47 5.64
CA SER A 71 0.05 -1.04 6.50
C SER A 71 -1.27 -1.72 6.15
N VAL A 72 -1.49 -2.04 4.88
CA VAL A 72 -2.65 -2.84 4.46
C VAL A 72 -2.50 -4.31 4.91
N ILE A 73 -1.30 -4.87 4.87
CA ILE A 73 -1.06 -6.25 5.34
C ILE A 73 -1.27 -6.35 6.85
N ASN A 74 -0.75 -5.40 7.63
CA ASN A 74 -0.92 -5.37 9.08
C ASN A 74 -2.40 -5.30 9.49
N LEU A 75 -3.22 -4.59 8.71
CA LEU A 75 -4.66 -4.52 8.91
C LEU A 75 -5.34 -5.91 8.83
N LEU A 76 -4.89 -6.79 7.93
CA LEU A 76 -5.42 -8.14 7.78
C LEU A 76 -5.10 -9.02 8.99
N ALA A 77 -4.09 -8.67 9.78
CA ALA A 77 -3.68 -9.38 10.99
C ALA A 77 -4.43 -8.92 12.26
N LEU A 78 -5.41 -8.00 12.14
CA LEU A 78 -6.10 -7.47 13.30
C LEU A 78 -6.93 -8.53 14.02
N PRO A 79 -6.90 -8.61 15.37
CA PRO A 79 -7.35 -9.83 16.04
C PRO A 79 -8.88 -10.04 16.09
N GLY A 80 -9.67 -9.13 15.50
CA GLY A 80 -11.11 -9.35 15.25
C GLY A 80 -11.44 -9.73 13.80
N LEU A 81 -10.54 -9.51 12.84
CA LEU A 81 -10.65 -9.99 11.47
C LEU A 81 -10.00 -11.38 11.40
N LYS A 82 -10.81 -12.44 11.57
CA LYS A 82 -10.34 -13.83 11.43
C LYS A 82 -10.15 -14.22 9.96
N ILE A 83 -9.29 -13.49 9.24
CA ILE A 83 -8.99 -13.74 7.84
C ILE A 83 -7.79 -14.69 7.76
N LYS A 84 -7.98 -15.81 7.07
CA LYS A 84 -6.89 -16.73 6.72
C LYS A 84 -6.11 -16.14 5.55
N GLN A 85 -4.89 -15.66 5.80
CA GLN A 85 -4.09 -14.94 4.80
C GLN A 85 -3.82 -15.79 3.55
N GLU A 86 -3.71 -17.12 3.70
CA GLU A 86 -3.57 -18.07 2.60
C GLU A 86 -4.80 -18.18 1.69
N ARG A 87 -5.94 -17.58 2.08
CA ARG A 87 -7.18 -17.51 1.30
C ARG A 87 -7.49 -16.09 0.81
N VAL A 88 -6.55 -15.16 0.96
CA VAL A 88 -6.72 -13.78 0.49
C VAL A 88 -6.19 -13.66 -0.93
N LEU A 89 -7.01 -13.10 -1.82
CA LEU A 89 -6.61 -12.69 -3.16
C LEU A 89 -6.67 -11.17 -3.23
N HIS A 90 -5.60 -10.56 -3.75
CA HIS A 90 -5.61 -9.14 -4.09
C HIS A 90 -6.26 -8.99 -5.47
N LEU A 91 -7.50 -8.48 -5.51
CA LEU A 91 -8.32 -8.46 -6.72
C LEU A 91 -8.18 -7.17 -7.53
N GLU A 92 -8.35 -6.03 -6.86
CA GLU A 92 -8.47 -4.72 -7.48
C GLU A 92 -7.58 -3.72 -6.72
N GLN A 93 -7.02 -2.76 -7.46
CA GLN A 93 -6.20 -1.69 -6.91
C GLN A 93 -6.60 -0.38 -7.57
N TYR A 94 -6.85 0.65 -6.75
CA TYR A 94 -6.94 2.04 -7.18
C TYR A 94 -5.72 2.81 -6.65
N PHE A 95 -5.22 3.75 -7.44
CA PHE A 95 -4.14 4.64 -7.02
C PHE A 95 -4.34 6.02 -7.61
N GLU A 96 -4.26 7.04 -6.76
CA GLU A 96 -4.32 8.43 -7.15
C GLU A 96 -3.11 9.17 -6.58
N GLN A 97 -2.37 9.83 -7.46
CA GLN A 97 -1.19 10.59 -7.06
C GLN A 97 -1.51 12.08 -7.05
N HIS A 98 -1.73 12.65 -5.87
CA HIS A 98 -1.98 14.08 -5.73
C HIS A 98 -0.73 14.94 -5.95
N ARG A 99 0.47 14.41 -5.66
CA ARG A 99 1.77 15.07 -5.84
C ARG A 99 2.84 14.04 -6.21
N PRO A 100 3.84 14.40 -7.04
CA PRO A 100 4.98 13.53 -7.29
C PRO A 100 5.66 13.09 -5.99
N LEU A 101 6.09 11.83 -5.95
CA LEU A 101 6.82 11.28 -4.81
C LEU A 101 8.24 11.87 -4.77
N PRO A 102 8.70 12.42 -3.63
CA PRO A 102 10.09 12.86 -3.50
C PRO A 102 11.03 11.64 -3.51
N PRO A 103 12.33 11.81 -3.82
CA PRO A 103 13.33 10.74 -3.79
C PRO A 103 13.46 10.00 -2.46
N GLN A 104 13.11 10.66 -1.35
CA GLN A 104 13.11 10.08 -0.01
C GLN A 104 12.01 10.74 0.81
N ALA A 105 11.28 9.95 1.59
CA ALA A 105 10.31 10.46 2.55
C ALA A 105 10.06 9.49 3.69
N LYS A 106 9.59 10.06 4.80
CA LYS A 106 8.85 9.36 5.84
C LYS A 106 7.37 9.66 5.64
N VAL A 107 6.57 8.62 5.46
CA VAL A 107 5.16 8.69 5.08
C VAL A 107 4.31 8.15 6.22
N SER A 108 3.28 8.89 6.59
CA SER A 108 2.24 8.41 7.50
C SER A 108 1.11 7.80 6.70
N ASN A 109 0.85 6.52 6.90
CA ASN A 109 -0.22 5.77 6.26
C ASN A 109 -1.41 5.68 7.20
N GLN A 110 -2.55 6.16 6.74
CA GLN A 110 -3.83 5.98 7.42
C GLN A 110 -4.65 5.04 6.56
N VAL A 111 -4.96 3.86 7.10
CA VAL A 111 -5.79 2.86 6.41
C VAL A 111 -7.16 2.80 7.06
N GLU A 112 -8.20 2.61 6.26
CA GLU A 112 -9.56 2.36 6.69
C GLU A 112 -10.23 1.28 5.83
N VAL A 113 -11.20 0.58 6.43
CA VAL A 113 -12.09 -0.33 5.68
C VAL A 113 -13.28 0.50 5.23
N VAL A 114 -13.38 0.72 3.93
CA VAL A 114 -14.47 1.49 3.33
C VAL A 114 -15.74 0.66 3.23
N ASP A 115 -15.62 -0.60 2.82
CA ASP A 115 -16.76 -1.50 2.66
C ASP A 115 -16.37 -2.99 2.73
N VAL A 116 -17.35 -3.85 2.97
CA VAL A 116 -17.22 -5.31 2.91
C VAL A 116 -18.37 -5.92 2.12
N LEU A 117 -18.11 -6.25 0.86
CA LEU A 117 -19.09 -6.80 -0.06
C LEU A 117 -19.23 -8.33 0.13
N ASP A 118 -20.46 -8.82 0.09
CA ASP A 118 -20.74 -10.26 0.02
C ASP A 118 -20.69 -10.75 -1.44
N ARG A 119 -19.80 -11.71 -1.72
CA ARG A 119 -19.63 -12.29 -3.06
C ARG A 119 -20.17 -13.73 -3.15
N LYS A 120 -21.07 -14.14 -2.25
CA LYS A 120 -21.64 -15.50 -2.09
C LYS A 120 -20.62 -16.57 -1.70
N THR A 121 -19.54 -16.72 -2.47
CA THR A 121 -18.44 -17.67 -2.24
C THR A 121 -17.29 -17.09 -1.43
N GLY A 122 -17.37 -15.79 -1.09
CA GLY A 122 -16.36 -15.07 -0.33
C GLY A 122 -16.84 -13.68 0.07
N SER A 123 -15.94 -12.89 0.62
CA SER A 123 -16.18 -11.47 0.90
C SER A 123 -15.03 -10.64 0.35
N GLN A 124 -15.36 -9.48 -0.22
CA GLN A 124 -14.38 -8.53 -0.71
C GLN A 124 -14.30 -7.37 0.26
N TYR A 125 -13.12 -7.12 0.79
CA TYR A 125 -12.84 -5.98 1.65
C TYR A 125 -12.24 -4.87 0.79
N ILE A 126 -12.78 -3.66 0.93
CA ILE A 126 -12.29 -2.47 0.22
C ILE A 126 -11.59 -1.58 1.24
N PHE A 127 -10.34 -1.25 0.95
CA PHE A 127 -9.48 -0.45 1.81
C PHE A 127 -9.15 0.88 1.14
N ARG A 128 -8.97 1.92 1.95
CA ARG A 128 -8.46 3.22 1.54
C ARG A 128 -7.37 3.67 2.50
#